data_AF-A0A397AEG7-F1
#
_entry.id   AF-A0A397AEG7-F1
#
_cell.length_a   1.000
_cell.length_b   1.000
_cell.length_c   1.000
_cell.angle_alpha   90.00
_cell.angle_beta   90.00
_cell.angle_gamma   90.00
#
_symmetry.space_group_name_H-M   'P 1'
#
loop_
_entity.id
_entity.type
_entity.pdbx_description
1 polymer ?
#
loop_
_entity_poly.entity_id
_entity_poly.type
_entity_poly.pdbx_seq_one_letter_code
_entity_poly.pdbx_strand_id
1 'polypeptide(L)'
;MEQQRPLLSRTASLSDSCPEKKGCLSSMLFTWMNPLMDLGNRRPLEMDDLFQLNPDLRADAASARFSACWDMELQKASPSLASALFRAFGAKFVAAGVLRFVRDALQFIGPFVLQRVIAFLLTPDAALSDGLVYVALIFVGGIFQSFCFRNYMYFVFETGLLFRSAIVTAVYRKSLVLSAGAMAGRSVGEITNLMSIDAQRLQDLLGDLHAIWYGPFLIITSCVLLYLQVGPAAFAGFAVILVVTPVTICISRVMRTLQKQLMQVKDSRVKMCYEVLGGIKVLKLQ
;
A
#
# COMPACT_ATOMS: atom_id res chain seq x y z
N MET A 1 35.50 37.60 30.83
CA MET A 1 35.42 36.72 29.64
C MET A 1 34.47 35.59 29.99
N GLU A 2 33.17 35.84 29.81
CA GLU A 2 32.13 34.85 30.09
C GLU A 2 31.58 34.41 28.74
N GLN A 3 32.04 33.25 28.25
CA GLN A 3 31.49 32.62 27.06
C GLN A 3 30.06 32.15 27.39
N GLN A 4 29.07 32.86 26.85
CA GLN A 4 27.69 32.39 26.79
C GLN A 4 27.65 31.00 26.14
N ARG A 5 27.37 29.97 26.94
CA ARG A 5 26.94 28.68 26.43
C ARG A 5 25.56 28.87 25.77
N PRO A 6 25.33 28.36 24.55
CA PRO A 6 24.00 28.46 23.94
C PRO A 6 22.98 27.69 24.78
N LEU A 7 21.89 28.36 25.15
CA LEU A 7 20.80 27.85 26.02
C LEU A 7 19.95 26.74 25.39
N LEU A 8 20.24 26.35 24.16
CA LEU A 8 19.66 25.18 23.51
C LEU A 8 20.79 24.21 23.22
N SER A 9 20.99 23.23 24.10
CA SER A 9 21.59 21.97 23.67
C SER A 9 20.63 21.44 22.60
N ARG A 10 20.98 21.62 21.33
CA ARG A 10 20.24 21.08 20.20
C ARG A 10 20.35 19.56 20.34
N THR A 11 19.43 18.96 21.10
CA THR A 11 19.21 17.51 21.12
C THR A 11 19.13 17.12 19.65
N ALA A 12 20.05 16.27 19.19
CA ALA A 12 20.21 15.94 17.78
C ALA A 12 18.83 15.73 17.16
N SER A 13 18.44 16.65 16.28
CA SER A 13 17.10 16.67 15.72
C SER A 13 16.91 15.39 14.92
N LEU A 14 15.76 14.72 15.06
CA LEU A 14 15.48 13.51 14.27
C LEU A 14 15.57 13.82 12.75
N SER A 15 15.35 15.07 12.37
CA SER A 15 15.55 15.60 11.02
C SER A 15 16.97 15.50 10.47
N ASP A 16 18.00 15.33 11.29
CA ASP A 16 19.37 15.15 10.78
C ASP A 16 19.70 13.69 10.42
N SER A 17 18.78 12.74 10.68
CA SER A 17 19.05 11.30 10.56
C SER A 17 18.11 10.59 9.57
N CYS A 18 18.68 9.65 8.80
CA CYS A 18 17.92 8.72 7.97
C CYS A 18 17.78 7.38 8.72
N PRO A 19 16.57 7.00 9.17
CA PRO A 19 16.38 5.86 10.06
C PRO A 19 16.65 4.49 9.40
N GLU A 20 16.43 4.37 8.09
CA GLU A 20 16.64 3.13 7.32
C GLU A 20 18.10 2.67 7.30
N LYS A 21 19.07 3.54 7.63
CA LYS A 21 20.50 3.21 7.70
C LYS A 21 20.95 2.64 9.04
N LYS A 22 20.09 2.58 10.06
CA LYS A 22 20.47 2.15 11.43
C LYS A 22 20.67 0.64 11.59
N GLY A 23 20.32 -0.18 10.59
CA GLY A 23 20.63 -1.62 10.52
C GLY A 23 19.48 -2.50 10.01
N CYS A 24 19.80 -3.67 9.45
CA CYS A 24 18.83 -4.56 8.79
C CYS A 24 17.67 -4.98 9.72
N LEU A 25 17.97 -5.35 10.97
CA LEU A 25 16.94 -5.77 11.93
C LEU A 25 16.01 -4.62 12.32
N SER A 26 16.55 -3.40 12.51
CA SER A 26 15.74 -2.23 12.84
C SER A 26 14.81 -1.87 11.69
N SER A 27 15.30 -1.97 10.44
CA SER A 27 14.50 -1.76 9.24
C SER A 27 13.38 -2.80 9.11
N MET A 28 13.68 -4.07 9.34
CA MET A 28 12.72 -5.17 9.19
C MET A 28 11.61 -5.17 10.26
N LEU A 29 11.93 -4.74 11.48
CA LEU A 29 10.98 -4.67 12.61
C LEU A 29 10.39 -3.27 12.80
N PHE A 30 10.78 -2.30 11.96
CA PHE A 30 10.33 -0.91 12.04
C PHE A 30 10.60 -0.23 13.40
N THR A 31 11.58 -0.72 14.18
CA THR A 31 11.90 -0.18 15.51
C THR A 31 12.47 1.23 15.45
N TRP A 32 13.02 1.62 14.29
CA TRP A 32 13.49 2.98 14.04
C TRP A 32 12.39 4.04 14.14
N MET A 33 11.11 3.64 14.05
CA MET A 33 9.96 4.52 14.17
C MET A 33 9.59 4.84 15.64
N ASN A 34 10.06 4.04 16.60
CA ASN A 34 9.71 4.19 18.02
C ASN A 34 10.01 5.59 18.59
N PRO A 35 11.19 6.22 18.34
CA PRO A 35 11.47 7.56 18.87
C PRO A 35 10.50 8.64 18.37
N LEU A 36 10.03 8.53 17.12
CA LEU A 36 9.08 9.47 16.54
C LEU A 36 7.68 9.26 17.14
N MET A 37 7.27 8.00 17.34
CA MET A 37 6.01 7.67 18.01
C MET A 37 6.00 8.14 19.47
N ASP A 38 7.10 7.95 20.19
CA ASP A 38 7.25 8.42 21.56
C ASP A 38 7.20 9.95 21.65
N LEU A 39 7.81 10.65 20.68
CA LEU A 39 7.74 12.11 20.59
C LEU A 39 6.31 12.58 20.31
N GLY A 40 5.62 11.94 19.35
CA GLY A 40 4.23 12.24 18.99
C GLY A 40 3.23 11.94 20.12
N ASN A 41 3.54 11.01 21.02
CA ASN A 41 2.75 10.75 22.21
C ASN A 41 2.91 11.85 23.28
N ARG A 42 4.04 12.57 23.28
CA ARG A 42 4.34 13.64 24.26
C ARG A 42 3.89 15.02 23.80
N ARG A 43 4.00 15.31 22.51
CA ARG A 43 3.57 16.58 21.90
C ARG A 43 3.12 16.39 20.45
N PRO A 44 2.25 17.26 19.92
CA PRO A 44 1.98 17.31 18.49
C PRO A 44 3.28 17.48 17.68
N LEU A 45 3.43 16.69 16.62
CA LEU A 45 4.63 16.68 15.77
C LEU A 45 4.67 17.90 14.84
N GLU A 46 5.84 18.50 14.73
CA GLU A 46 6.14 19.58 13.78
C GLU A 46 6.98 19.06 12.61
N MET A 47 7.09 19.82 11.51
CA MET A 47 7.84 19.40 10.32
C MET A 47 9.32 19.14 10.61
N ASP A 48 9.91 19.88 11.55
CA ASP A 48 11.31 19.75 11.95
C ASP A 48 11.58 18.48 12.78
N ASP A 49 10.54 17.83 13.32
CA ASP A 49 10.64 16.57 14.05
C ASP A 49 10.72 15.34 13.12
N LEU A 50 10.35 15.50 11.85
CA LEU A 50 10.24 14.40 10.90
C LEU A 50 11.61 13.97 10.38
N PHE A 51 11.77 12.66 10.18
CA PHE A 51 12.96 12.11 9.56
C PHE A 51 13.13 12.61 8.13
N GLN A 52 14.38 12.83 7.73
CA GLN A 52 14.70 13.07 6.33
C GLN A 52 14.57 11.78 5.53
N LEU A 53 14.02 11.92 4.32
CA LEU A 53 13.90 10.81 3.39
C LEU A 53 15.29 10.31 2.98
N ASN A 54 15.42 8.99 2.87
CA ASN A 54 16.60 8.32 2.33
C ASN A 54 16.98 8.93 0.97
N PRO A 55 18.24 9.36 0.73
CA PRO A 55 18.66 9.98 -0.52
C PRO A 55 18.25 9.20 -1.78
N ASP A 56 18.28 7.85 -1.71
CA ASP A 56 17.92 6.98 -2.85
C ASP A 56 16.42 7.02 -3.18
N LEU A 57 15.59 7.46 -2.25
CA LEU A 57 14.13 7.55 -2.37
C LEU A 57 13.64 8.96 -2.70
N ARG A 58 14.53 9.95 -2.74
CA ARG A 58 14.19 11.33 -3.07
C ARG A 58 13.84 11.48 -4.56
N ALA A 59 13.08 12.52 -4.89
CA ALA A 59 12.54 12.74 -6.22
C ALA A 59 13.64 12.93 -7.29
N ASP A 60 14.78 13.51 -6.94
CA ASP A 60 15.95 13.68 -7.80
C ASP A 60 16.57 12.32 -8.16
N ALA A 61 16.84 11.47 -7.17
CA ALA A 61 17.38 10.13 -7.39
C ALA A 61 16.38 9.22 -8.13
N ALA A 62 15.12 9.23 -7.72
CA ALA A 62 14.05 8.47 -8.36
C ALA A 62 13.86 8.90 -9.83
N SER A 63 13.81 10.21 -10.10
CA SER A 63 13.68 10.72 -11.46
C SER A 63 14.90 10.37 -12.31
N ALA A 64 16.13 10.47 -11.79
CA ALA A 64 17.33 10.12 -12.54
C ALA A 64 17.34 8.64 -12.93
N ARG A 65 17.01 7.75 -11.98
CA ARG A 65 16.91 6.31 -12.21
C ARG A 65 15.82 5.95 -13.21
N PHE A 66 14.65 6.59 -13.12
CA PHE A 66 13.57 6.41 -14.08
C PHE A 66 13.96 6.90 -15.48
N SER A 67 14.53 8.10 -15.60
CA SER A 67 14.96 8.66 -16.89
C SER A 67 15.96 7.74 -17.59
N ALA A 68 16.97 7.23 -16.88
CA ALA A 68 17.93 6.28 -17.46
C ALA A 68 17.24 5.01 -18.00
N CYS A 69 16.25 4.47 -17.30
CA CYS A 69 15.48 3.31 -17.77
C CYS A 69 14.55 3.66 -18.94
N TRP A 70 13.96 4.85 -18.92
CA TRP A 70 13.08 5.35 -19.97
C TRP A 70 13.84 5.59 -21.28
N ASP A 71 15.04 6.15 -21.22
CA ASP A 71 15.89 6.38 -22.40
C ASP A 71 16.31 5.07 -23.08
N MET A 72 16.56 4.01 -22.30
CA MET A 72 16.78 2.66 -22.83
C MET A 72 15.50 2.10 -23.48
N GLU A 73 14.33 2.36 -22.90
CA GLU A 73 13.06 1.88 -23.41
C GLU A 73 12.66 2.57 -24.71
N LEU A 74 13.00 3.86 -24.87
CA LEU A 74 12.77 4.63 -26.09
C LEU A 74 13.54 4.11 -27.31
N GLN A 75 14.59 3.30 -27.12
CA GLN A 75 15.31 2.65 -28.22
C GLN A 75 14.55 1.45 -28.81
N LYS A 76 13.47 0.98 -28.16
CA LYS A 76 12.65 -0.11 -28.65
C LYS A 76 11.57 0.41 -29.61
N ALA A 77 11.15 -0.45 -30.54
CA ALA A 77 10.08 -0.13 -31.49
C ALA A 77 8.75 0.25 -30.82
N SER A 78 8.47 -0.34 -29.65
CA SER A 78 7.26 -0.08 -28.85
C SER A 78 7.63 0.22 -27.39
N PRO A 79 7.93 1.48 -27.04
CA PRO A 79 8.34 1.84 -25.69
C PRO A 79 7.19 1.64 -24.69
N SER A 80 7.47 1.03 -23.54
CA SER A 80 6.50 0.76 -22.49
C SER A 80 6.85 1.46 -21.17
N LEU A 81 5.99 2.37 -20.73
CA LEU A 81 6.14 3.07 -19.44
C LEU A 81 6.18 2.08 -18.28
N ALA A 82 5.32 1.05 -18.32
CA ALA A 82 5.30 0.01 -17.30
C ALA A 82 6.66 -0.72 -17.23
N SER A 83 7.24 -1.08 -18.38
CA SER A 83 8.54 -1.75 -18.41
C SER A 83 9.65 -0.87 -17.81
N ALA A 84 9.71 0.41 -18.17
CA ALA A 84 10.70 1.34 -17.62
C ALA A 84 10.55 1.53 -16.10
N LEU A 85 9.32 1.67 -15.60
CA LEU A 85 9.06 1.80 -14.16
C LEU A 85 9.39 0.51 -13.40
N PHE A 86 9.01 -0.66 -13.92
CA PHE A 86 9.34 -1.94 -13.31
C PHE A 86 10.84 -2.21 -13.32
N ARG A 87 11.54 -1.85 -14.40
CA ARG A 87 13.01 -1.94 -14.45
C ARG A 87 13.67 -1.00 -13.44
N ALA A 88 13.11 0.20 -13.26
CA ALA A 88 13.60 1.16 -12.29
C ALA A 88 13.36 0.69 -10.85
N PHE A 89 12.14 0.30 -10.45
CA PHE A 89 11.81 0.11 -9.02
C PHE A 89 11.22 -1.27 -8.66
N GLY A 90 11.01 -2.15 -9.64
CA GLY A 90 10.27 -3.40 -9.47
C GLY A 90 10.93 -4.48 -8.62
N ALA A 91 12.23 -4.36 -8.28
CA ALA A 91 12.92 -5.38 -7.48
C ALA A 91 12.27 -5.59 -6.09
N LYS A 92 11.97 -4.50 -5.38
CA LYS A 92 11.28 -4.57 -4.07
C LYS A 92 9.85 -5.06 -4.21
N PHE A 93 9.17 -4.71 -5.31
CA PHE A 93 7.84 -5.21 -5.61
C PHE A 93 7.80 -6.73 -5.83
N VAL A 94 8.78 -7.28 -6.56
CA VAL A 94 8.90 -8.75 -6.73
C VAL A 94 9.19 -9.43 -5.39
N ALA A 95 10.10 -8.88 -4.59
CA ALA A 95 10.37 -9.39 -3.24
C ALA A 95 9.13 -9.35 -2.34
N ALA A 96 8.31 -8.30 -2.46
CA ALA A 96 7.02 -8.21 -1.77
C ALA A 96 6.09 -9.37 -2.18
N GLY A 97 6.04 -9.72 -3.46
CA GLY A 97 5.29 -10.89 -3.94
C GLY A 97 5.69 -12.20 -3.28
N VAL A 98 7.00 -12.42 -3.09
CA VAL A 98 7.50 -13.61 -2.37
C VAL A 98 7.07 -13.59 -0.90
N LEU A 99 7.19 -12.45 -0.22
CA LEU A 99 6.73 -12.30 1.17
C LEU A 99 5.22 -12.53 1.30
N ARG A 100 4.43 -12.05 0.34
CA ARG A 100 2.99 -12.27 0.27
C ARG A 100 2.67 -13.76 0.16
N PHE A 101 3.39 -14.48 -0.71
CA PHE A 101 3.20 -15.92 -0.92
C PHE A 101 3.53 -16.70 0.35
N VAL A 102 4.67 -16.43 0.98
CA VAL A 102 5.08 -17.08 2.24
C VAL A 102 4.03 -16.84 3.33
N ARG A 103 3.59 -15.59 3.50
CA ARG A 103 2.50 -15.23 4.43
C ARG A 103 1.25 -16.07 4.17
N ASP A 104 0.80 -16.19 2.92
CA ASP A 104 -0.42 -16.91 2.57
C ASP A 104 -0.28 -18.43 2.72
N ALA A 105 0.89 -18.99 2.43
CA ALA A 105 1.16 -20.39 2.71
C ALA A 105 1.08 -20.71 4.21
N LEU A 106 1.65 -19.84 5.06
CA LEU A 106 1.61 -19.99 6.52
C LEU A 106 0.19 -19.88 7.09
N GLN A 107 -0.71 -19.14 6.45
CA GLN A 107 -2.10 -19.02 6.90
C GLN A 107 -2.81 -20.38 6.98
N PHE A 108 -2.39 -21.34 6.16
CA PHE A 108 -2.99 -22.68 6.13
C PHE A 108 -2.45 -23.61 7.22
N ILE A 109 -1.42 -23.22 8.00
CA ILE A 109 -0.97 -23.99 9.16
C ILE A 109 -2.12 -24.22 10.15
N GLY A 110 -2.97 -23.20 10.37
CA GLY A 110 -4.09 -23.26 11.32
C GLY A 110 -5.01 -24.46 11.11
N PRO A 111 -5.64 -24.62 9.94
CA PRO A 111 -6.48 -25.78 9.63
C PRO A 111 -5.81 -27.14 9.89
N PHE A 112 -4.55 -27.33 9.49
CA PHE A 112 -3.84 -28.59 9.70
C PHE A 112 -3.54 -28.86 11.16
N VAL A 113 -3.07 -27.84 11.89
CA VAL A 113 -2.74 -27.98 13.31
C VAL A 113 -4.01 -28.20 14.13
N LEU A 114 -5.13 -27.57 13.77
CA LEU A 114 -6.40 -27.75 14.48
C LEU A 114 -6.85 -29.22 14.49
N GLN A 115 -6.74 -29.93 13.36
CA GLN A 115 -7.07 -31.36 13.31
C GLN A 115 -6.17 -32.18 14.25
N ARG A 116 -4.88 -31.86 14.30
CA ARG A 116 -3.91 -32.53 15.17
C ARG A 116 -4.17 -32.24 16.65
N VAL A 117 -4.57 -31.01 16.97
CA VAL A 117 -4.98 -30.62 18.33
C VAL A 117 -6.23 -31.37 18.76
N ILE A 118 -7.24 -31.50 17.89
CA ILE A 118 -8.45 -32.29 18.20
C ILE A 118 -8.06 -33.75 18.46
N ALA A 119 -7.23 -34.35 17.60
CA ALA A 119 -6.76 -35.73 17.80
C ALA A 119 -5.96 -35.91 19.09
N PHE A 120 -5.11 -34.93 19.44
CA PHE A 120 -4.37 -34.90 20.71
C PHE A 120 -5.31 -34.87 21.91
N LEU A 121 -6.34 -34.01 21.90
CA LEU A 121 -7.30 -33.89 23.00
C LEU A 121 -8.19 -35.12 23.17
N LEU A 122 -8.40 -35.89 22.11
CA LEU A 122 -9.19 -37.13 22.14
C LEU A 122 -8.38 -38.36 22.57
N THR A 123 -7.06 -38.23 22.72
CA THR A 123 -6.16 -39.34 23.08
C THR A 123 -5.76 -39.22 24.56
N PRO A 124 -6.25 -40.10 25.46
CA PRO A 124 -6.05 -39.94 26.91
C PRO A 124 -4.59 -39.95 27.36
N ASP A 125 -3.73 -40.70 26.66
CA ASP A 125 -2.31 -40.89 27.03
C ASP A 125 -1.34 -40.12 26.11
N ALA A 126 -1.82 -39.08 25.41
CA ALA A 126 -0.97 -38.31 24.51
C ALA A 126 0.14 -37.56 25.26
N ALA A 127 1.36 -37.61 24.72
CA ALA A 127 2.50 -36.95 25.32
C ALA A 127 2.34 -35.42 25.26
N LEU A 128 2.52 -34.73 26.40
CA LEU A 128 2.39 -33.27 26.49
C LEU A 128 3.26 -32.52 25.46
N SER A 129 4.41 -33.10 25.09
CA SER A 129 5.31 -32.56 24.06
C SER A 129 4.60 -32.32 22.73
N ASP A 130 3.68 -33.19 22.33
CA ASP A 130 2.99 -33.10 21.05
C ASP A 130 2.06 -31.89 21.02
N GLY A 131 1.31 -31.67 22.11
CA GLY A 131 0.48 -30.49 22.30
C GLY A 131 1.31 -29.19 22.28
N LEU A 132 2.46 -29.18 22.96
CA LEU A 132 3.36 -28.02 22.97
C LEU A 132 3.93 -27.69 21.59
N VAL A 133 4.26 -28.70 20.77
CA VAL A 133 4.70 -28.50 19.38
C VAL A 133 3.60 -27.85 18.55
N TYR A 134 2.34 -28.29 18.67
CA TYR A 134 1.22 -27.67 17.96
C TYR A 134 1.00 -26.21 18.34
N VAL A 135 1.04 -25.89 19.63
CA VAL A 135 0.92 -24.50 20.12
C VAL A 135 2.09 -23.65 19.61
N ALA A 136 3.32 -24.16 19.68
CA ALA A 136 4.50 -23.47 19.17
C ALA A 136 4.41 -23.21 17.66
N LEU A 137 3.92 -24.16 16.87
CA LEU A 137 3.72 -24.00 15.43
C LEU A 137 2.73 -22.87 15.10
N ILE A 138 1.59 -22.82 15.80
CA ILE A 138 0.61 -21.73 15.62
C ILE A 138 1.22 -20.39 16.02
N PHE A 139 1.90 -20.33 17.16
CA PHE A 139 2.48 -19.09 17.69
C PHE A 139 3.60 -18.54 16.79
N VAL A 140 4.59 -19.37 16.48
CA VAL A 140 5.73 -18.98 15.61
C VAL A 140 5.25 -18.71 14.19
N GLY A 141 4.34 -19.53 13.67
CA GLY A 141 3.70 -19.32 12.37
C GLY A 141 2.98 -17.98 12.30
N GLY A 142 2.24 -17.60 13.34
CA GLY A 142 1.57 -16.31 13.44
C GLY A 142 2.53 -15.12 13.47
N ILE A 143 3.61 -15.20 14.25
CA ILE A 143 4.65 -14.15 14.29
C ILE A 143 5.27 -13.96 12.90
N PHE A 144 5.65 -15.06 12.25
CA PHE A 144 6.29 -15.00 10.94
C PHE A 144 5.32 -14.53 9.85
N GLN A 145 4.05 -14.93 9.92
CA GLN A 145 2.99 -14.42 9.05
C GLN A 145 2.83 -12.90 9.19
N SER A 146 2.79 -12.37 10.42
CA SER A 146 2.71 -10.93 10.67
C SER A 146 3.95 -10.19 10.15
N PHE A 147 5.14 -10.75 10.36
CA PHE A 147 6.40 -10.20 9.86
C PHE A 147 6.41 -10.09 8.33
N CYS A 148 6.08 -11.18 7.62
CA CYS A 148 6.00 -11.21 6.17
C CYS A 148 4.93 -10.23 5.64
N PHE A 149 3.75 -10.18 6.27
CA PHE A 149 2.69 -9.28 5.86
C PHE A 149 3.09 -7.80 5.99
N ARG A 150 3.74 -7.43 7.10
CA ARG A 150 4.17 -6.05 7.35
C ARG A 150 5.21 -5.59 6.33
N ASN A 151 6.22 -6.44 6.08
CA ASN A 151 7.27 -6.14 5.10
C ASN A 151 6.73 -6.12 3.66
N TYR A 152 5.80 -7.02 3.32
CA TYR A 152 5.07 -6.97 2.05
C TYR A 152 4.41 -5.60 1.84
N MET A 153 3.60 -5.14 2.81
CA MET A 153 2.89 -3.87 2.70
C MET A 153 3.87 -2.71 2.52
N TYR A 154 4.93 -2.67 3.32
CA TYR A 154 5.93 -1.61 3.23
C TYR A 154 6.60 -1.55 1.85
N PHE A 155 7.05 -2.68 1.29
CA PHE A 155 7.68 -2.69 -0.05
C PHE A 155 6.73 -2.29 -1.17
N VAL A 156 5.46 -2.68 -1.10
CA VAL A 156 4.46 -2.28 -2.10
C VAL A 156 4.18 -0.77 -2.02
N PHE A 157 3.96 -0.23 -0.82
CA PHE A 157 3.74 1.21 -0.65
C PHE A 157 4.95 2.05 -1.05
N GLU A 158 6.16 1.62 -0.68
CA GLU A 158 7.40 2.29 -1.06
C GLU A 158 7.54 2.33 -2.60
N THR A 159 7.33 1.19 -3.27
CA THR A 159 7.37 1.12 -4.73
C THR A 159 6.31 2.03 -5.36
N GLY A 160 5.09 2.06 -4.80
CA GLY A 160 4.01 2.93 -5.25
C GLY A 160 4.38 4.42 -5.18
N LEU A 161 4.99 4.84 -4.08
CA LEU A 161 5.46 6.21 -3.90
C LEU A 161 6.56 6.57 -4.91
N LEU A 162 7.50 5.66 -5.17
CA LEU A 162 8.56 5.87 -6.16
C LEU A 162 7.99 5.99 -7.58
N PHE A 163 7.03 5.14 -7.95
CA PHE A 163 6.32 5.23 -9.23
C PHE A 163 5.64 6.60 -9.38
N ARG A 164 4.88 7.03 -8.36
CA ARG A 164 4.22 8.34 -8.36
C ARG A 164 5.24 9.48 -8.49
N SER A 165 6.29 9.48 -7.67
CA SER A 165 7.31 10.52 -7.68
C SER A 165 7.97 10.65 -9.05
N ALA A 166 8.40 9.52 -9.65
CA ALA A 166 9.03 9.50 -10.95
C ALA A 166 8.10 10.03 -12.06
N ILE A 167 6.82 9.63 -12.07
CA ILE A 167 5.85 10.08 -13.08
C ILE A 167 5.54 11.57 -12.94
N VAL A 168 5.29 12.04 -11.72
CA VAL A 168 5.01 13.46 -11.47
C VAL A 168 6.18 14.31 -11.95
N THR A 169 7.41 13.93 -11.58
CA THR A 169 8.61 14.66 -12.03
C THR A 169 8.80 14.58 -13.55
N ALA A 170 8.56 13.43 -14.18
CA ALA A 170 8.68 13.27 -15.62
C ALA A 170 7.64 14.10 -16.40
N VAL A 171 6.37 14.08 -15.98
CA VAL A 171 5.30 14.88 -16.59
C VAL A 171 5.59 16.37 -16.40
N TYR A 172 6.02 16.79 -15.20
CA TYR A 172 6.41 18.16 -14.91
C TYR A 172 7.54 18.62 -15.83
N ARG A 173 8.66 17.88 -15.90
CA ARG A 173 9.79 18.19 -16.78
C ARG A 173 9.37 18.25 -18.25
N LYS A 174 8.53 17.32 -18.70
CA LYS A 174 8.05 17.32 -20.08
C LYS A 174 7.20 18.55 -20.36
N SER A 175 6.34 18.98 -19.42
CA SER A 175 5.50 20.17 -19.59
C SER A 175 6.29 21.46 -19.80
N LEU A 176 7.48 21.57 -19.20
CA LEU A 176 8.37 22.73 -19.34
C LEU A 176 9.07 22.85 -20.70
N VAL A 177 9.09 21.77 -21.50
CA VAL A 177 9.81 21.72 -22.79
C VAL A 177 8.89 21.43 -23.98
N LEU A 178 7.57 21.40 -23.76
CA LEU A 178 6.60 21.22 -24.85
C LEU A 178 6.49 22.48 -25.71
N SER A 179 6.51 22.31 -27.03
CA SER A 179 6.22 23.40 -27.97
C SER A 179 4.81 23.95 -27.79
N ALA A 180 4.59 25.22 -28.13
CA ALA A 180 3.27 25.86 -28.08
C ALA A 180 2.21 25.08 -28.89
N GLY A 181 2.57 24.52 -30.04
CA GLY A 181 1.65 23.70 -30.86
C GLY A 181 1.26 22.38 -30.20
N ALA A 182 2.21 21.66 -29.60
CA ALA A 182 1.92 20.45 -28.83
C ALA A 182 1.10 20.74 -27.55
N MET A 183 1.29 21.94 -26.99
CA MET A 183 0.59 22.39 -25.81
C MET A 183 -0.83 22.90 -26.13
N ALA A 184 -1.08 23.44 -27.32
CA ALA A 184 -2.42 23.85 -27.75
C ALA A 184 -3.44 22.69 -27.79
N GLY A 185 -2.95 21.45 -27.99
CA GLY A 185 -3.78 20.24 -27.97
C GLY A 185 -4.04 19.66 -26.57
N ARG A 186 -3.48 20.24 -25.50
CA ARG A 186 -3.71 19.79 -24.12
C ARG A 186 -4.10 20.96 -23.23
N SER A 187 -5.04 20.78 -22.32
CA SER A 187 -5.31 21.81 -21.32
C SER A 187 -4.30 21.74 -20.18
N VAL A 188 -4.04 22.86 -19.51
CA VAL A 188 -3.29 22.89 -18.24
C VAL A 188 -3.95 21.94 -17.23
N GLY A 189 -5.29 21.90 -17.22
CA GLY A 189 -6.09 20.98 -16.40
C GLY A 189 -5.73 19.51 -16.62
N GLU A 190 -5.62 19.06 -17.88
CA GLU A 190 -5.25 17.67 -18.20
C GLU A 190 -3.85 17.31 -17.69
N ILE A 191 -2.87 18.21 -17.82
CA ILE A 191 -1.51 17.97 -17.32
C ILE A 191 -1.53 17.89 -15.78
N THR A 192 -2.28 18.78 -15.12
CA THR A 192 -2.43 18.72 -13.66
C THR A 192 -3.16 17.46 -13.20
N ASN A 193 -4.11 16.94 -13.99
CA ASN A 193 -4.79 15.68 -13.71
C ASN A 193 -3.84 14.47 -13.79
N LEU A 194 -2.96 14.44 -14.79
CA LEU A 194 -1.93 13.40 -14.92
C LEU A 194 -1.02 13.34 -13.68
N MET A 195 -0.62 14.50 -13.16
CA MET A 195 0.26 14.58 -11.98
C MET A 195 -0.46 14.32 -10.65
N SER A 196 -1.76 14.62 -10.55
CA SER A 196 -2.51 14.50 -9.30
C SER A 196 -3.32 13.21 -9.20
N ILE A 197 -4.19 12.94 -10.17
CA ILE A 197 -5.15 11.83 -10.13
C ILE A 197 -4.54 10.57 -10.75
N ASP A 198 -3.99 10.64 -11.96
CA ASP A 198 -3.55 9.43 -12.67
C ASP A 198 -2.30 8.83 -12.02
N ALA A 199 -1.33 9.66 -11.60
CA ALA A 199 -0.18 9.22 -10.85
C ALA A 199 -0.56 8.59 -9.49
N GLN A 200 -1.60 9.11 -8.81
CA GLN A 200 -2.11 8.52 -7.58
C GLN A 200 -2.76 7.16 -7.83
N ARG A 201 -3.60 7.04 -8.86
CA ARG A 201 -4.22 5.76 -9.23
C ARG A 201 -3.19 4.69 -9.52
N LEU A 202 -2.06 5.04 -10.13
CA LEU A 202 -1.00 4.07 -10.37
C LEU A 202 -0.31 3.62 -9.08
N GLN A 203 -0.08 4.54 -8.13
CA GLN A 203 0.40 4.18 -6.79
C GLN A 203 -0.57 3.22 -6.10
N ASP A 204 -1.88 3.54 -6.12
CA ASP A 204 -2.91 2.72 -5.47
C ASP A 204 -3.02 1.33 -6.13
N LEU A 205 -2.92 1.27 -7.47
CA LEU A 205 -2.93 0.01 -8.23
C LEU A 205 -1.85 -0.96 -7.75
N LEU A 206 -0.64 -0.48 -7.44
CA LEU A 206 0.43 -1.35 -6.96
C LEU A 206 0.07 -2.02 -5.62
N GLY A 207 -0.70 -1.35 -4.76
CA GLY A 207 -1.28 -1.89 -3.53
C GLY A 207 -2.09 -3.17 -3.75
N ASP A 208 -2.87 -3.18 -4.82
CA ASP A 208 -3.83 -4.24 -5.13
C ASP A 208 -3.29 -5.26 -6.15
N LEU A 209 -2.22 -4.93 -6.88
CA LEU A 209 -1.79 -5.70 -8.05
C LEU A 209 -1.44 -7.17 -7.73
N HIS A 210 -0.88 -7.45 -6.55
CA HIS A 210 -0.62 -8.84 -6.14
C HIS A 210 -1.90 -9.66 -5.91
N ALA A 211 -3.06 -9.04 -5.72
CA ALA A 211 -4.35 -9.74 -5.54
C ALA A 211 -4.72 -10.61 -6.75
N ILE A 212 -4.21 -10.25 -7.93
CA ILE A 212 -4.44 -11.00 -9.17
C ILE A 212 -4.01 -12.46 -9.04
N TRP A 213 -2.90 -12.74 -8.36
CA TRP A 213 -2.40 -14.11 -8.22
C TRP A 213 -2.64 -14.69 -6.83
N TYR A 214 -2.53 -13.90 -5.75
CA TYR A 214 -2.76 -14.46 -4.41
C TYR A 214 -4.24 -14.77 -4.17
N GLY A 215 -5.16 -14.03 -4.80
CA GLY A 215 -6.60 -14.28 -4.69
C GLY A 215 -6.98 -15.68 -5.19
N PRO A 216 -6.66 -16.02 -6.46
CA PRO A 216 -6.84 -17.38 -6.97
C PRO A 216 -6.13 -18.44 -6.14
N PHE A 217 -4.87 -18.19 -5.74
CA PHE A 217 -4.11 -19.11 -4.88
C PHE A 217 -4.85 -19.44 -3.58
N LEU A 218 -5.36 -18.42 -2.86
CA LEU A 218 -6.09 -18.60 -1.62
C LEU A 218 -7.40 -19.36 -1.84
N ILE A 219 -8.17 -19.01 -2.88
CA ILE A 219 -9.45 -19.66 -3.18
C ILE A 219 -9.22 -21.14 -3.51
N ILE A 220 -8.31 -21.44 -4.45
CA ILE A 220 -8.03 -22.81 -4.88
C ILE A 220 -7.54 -23.65 -3.70
N THR A 221 -6.55 -23.15 -2.96
CA THR A 221 -5.99 -23.87 -1.80
C THR A 221 -7.05 -24.10 -0.73
N SER A 222 -7.87 -23.09 -0.42
CA SER A 222 -8.96 -23.24 0.56
C SER A 222 -9.99 -24.28 0.12
N CYS A 223 -10.39 -24.27 -1.15
CA CYS A 223 -11.33 -25.25 -1.69
C CYS A 223 -10.78 -26.67 -1.64
N VAL A 224 -9.51 -26.86 -2.03
CA VAL A 224 -8.83 -28.16 -1.97
C VAL A 224 -8.75 -28.65 -0.52
N LEU A 225 -8.28 -27.81 0.41
CA LEU A 225 -8.15 -28.20 1.82
C LEU A 225 -9.51 -28.51 2.45
N LEU A 226 -10.55 -27.74 2.15
CA LEU A 226 -11.89 -27.99 2.66
C LEU A 226 -12.43 -29.34 2.16
N TYR A 227 -12.22 -29.65 0.87
CA TYR A 227 -12.60 -30.93 0.30
C TYR A 227 -11.82 -32.09 0.92
N LEU A 228 -10.52 -31.93 1.15
CA LEU A 228 -9.71 -32.97 1.81
C LEU A 228 -10.15 -33.20 3.27
N GLN A 229 -10.62 -32.17 3.97
CA GLN A 229 -10.99 -32.25 5.37
C GLN A 229 -12.41 -32.82 5.60
N VAL A 230 -13.38 -32.43 4.76
CA VAL A 230 -14.82 -32.74 4.98
C VAL A 230 -15.43 -33.52 3.79
N GLY A 231 -14.64 -33.84 2.77
CA GLY A 231 -15.07 -34.64 1.63
C GLY A 231 -16.13 -33.94 0.77
N PRO A 232 -17.05 -34.72 0.14
CA PRO A 232 -18.10 -34.18 -0.73
C PRO A 232 -19.04 -33.17 -0.06
N ALA A 233 -19.13 -33.14 1.28
CA ALA A 233 -19.93 -32.14 1.99
C ALA A 233 -19.45 -30.69 1.73
N ALA A 234 -18.19 -30.50 1.34
CA ALA A 234 -17.64 -29.18 0.98
C ALA A 234 -18.42 -28.50 -0.17
N PHE A 235 -19.02 -29.28 -1.08
CA PHE A 235 -19.81 -28.74 -2.20
C PHE A 235 -21.05 -27.98 -1.74
N ALA A 236 -21.64 -28.32 -0.59
CA ALA A 236 -22.75 -27.55 -0.04
C ALA A 236 -22.30 -26.11 0.30
N GLY A 237 -21.10 -25.95 0.87
CA GLY A 237 -20.51 -24.64 1.12
C GLY A 237 -20.22 -23.86 -0.16
N PHE A 238 -19.68 -24.52 -1.19
CA PHE A 238 -19.44 -23.89 -2.50
C PHE A 238 -20.75 -23.43 -3.16
N ALA A 239 -21.82 -24.22 -3.06
CA ALA A 239 -23.14 -23.84 -3.57
C ALA A 239 -23.66 -22.56 -2.89
N VAL A 240 -23.51 -22.45 -1.56
CA VAL A 240 -23.88 -21.23 -0.83
C VAL A 240 -23.06 -20.03 -1.29
N ILE A 241 -21.74 -20.16 -1.45
CA ILE A 241 -20.89 -19.07 -1.96
C ILE A 241 -21.33 -18.64 -3.36
N LEU A 242 -21.65 -19.59 -4.23
CA LEU A 242 -22.11 -19.32 -5.60
C LEU A 242 -23.45 -18.60 -5.64
N VAL A 243 -24.33 -18.83 -4.66
CA VAL A 243 -25.61 -18.13 -4.50
C VAL A 243 -25.44 -16.75 -3.84
N VAL A 244 -24.56 -16.61 -2.85
CA VAL A 244 -24.33 -15.33 -2.16
C VAL A 244 -23.58 -14.34 -3.05
N THR A 245 -22.63 -14.80 -3.87
CA THR A 245 -21.85 -13.95 -4.79
C THR A 245 -22.71 -13.06 -5.70
N PRO A 246 -23.71 -13.56 -6.45
CA PRO A 246 -24.58 -12.72 -7.27
C PRO A 246 -25.44 -11.76 -6.44
N VAL A 247 -25.84 -12.13 -5.22
CA VAL A 247 -26.51 -11.21 -4.30
C VAL A 247 -25.60 -10.04 -3.95
N THR A 248 -24.34 -10.31 -3.59
CA THR A 248 -23.33 -9.27 -3.33
C THR A 248 -23.08 -8.39 -4.56
N ILE A 249 -23.02 -8.97 -5.77
CA ILE A 249 -22.89 -8.22 -7.02
C ILE A 249 -24.11 -7.33 -7.27
N CYS A 250 -25.32 -7.84 -7.06
CA CYS A 250 -26.57 -7.09 -7.21
C CYS A 250 -26.59 -5.89 -6.26
N ILE A 251 -26.32 -6.12 -4.97
CA ILE A 251 -26.22 -5.06 -3.95
C ILE A 251 -25.16 -4.03 -4.36
N SER A 252 -23.99 -4.48 -4.82
CA SER A 252 -22.91 -3.58 -5.27
C SER A 252 -23.34 -2.72 -6.46
N ARG A 253 -24.11 -3.27 -7.41
CA ARG A 253 -24.66 -2.51 -8.55
C ARG A 253 -25.68 -1.48 -8.09
N VAL A 254 -26.59 -1.84 -7.19
CA VAL A 254 -27.56 -0.90 -6.60
C VAL A 254 -26.83 0.21 -5.85
N MET A 255 -25.86 -0.13 -5.00
CA MET A 255 -25.05 0.83 -4.26
C MET A 255 -24.33 1.80 -5.20
N ARG A 256 -23.77 1.31 -6.31
CA ARG A 256 -23.13 2.15 -7.34
C ARG A 256 -24.11 3.15 -7.96
N THR A 257 -25.33 2.72 -8.27
CA THR A 257 -26.37 3.59 -8.83
C THR A 257 -26.79 4.67 -7.83
N LEU A 258 -27.04 4.29 -6.58
CA LEU A 258 -27.38 5.23 -5.51
C LEU A 258 -26.24 6.22 -5.25
N GLN A 259 -24.99 5.75 -5.23
CA GLN A 259 -23.82 6.60 -5.05
C GLN A 259 -23.66 7.61 -6.19
N LYS A 260 -24.01 7.23 -7.43
CA LYS A 260 -24.04 8.16 -8.58
C LYS A 260 -25.10 9.24 -8.42
N GLN A 261 -26.32 8.87 -8.02
CA GLN A 261 -27.40 9.84 -7.75
C GLN A 261 -27.05 10.78 -6.59
N LEU A 262 -26.49 10.24 -5.51
CA LEU A 262 -26.02 11.00 -4.36
C LEU A 262 -24.96 12.04 -4.77
N MET A 263 -24.03 11.68 -5.66
CA MET A 263 -23.01 12.61 -6.14
C MET A 263 -23.64 13.79 -6.90
N GLN A 264 -24.65 13.55 -7.73
CA GLN A 264 -25.35 14.63 -8.47
C GLN A 264 -26.02 15.65 -7.53
N VAL A 265 -26.68 15.16 -6.47
CA VAL A 265 -27.31 16.03 -5.46
C VAL A 265 -26.24 16.78 -4.67
N LYS A 266 -25.15 16.10 -4.28
CA LYS A 266 -24.03 16.69 -3.56
C LYS A 266 -23.37 17.80 -4.38
N ASP A 267 -23.15 17.59 -5.67
CA ASP A 267 -22.54 18.57 -6.58
C ASP A 267 -23.44 19.80 -6.74
N SER A 268 -24.75 19.60 -6.92
CA SER A 268 -25.74 20.68 -6.98
C SER A 268 -25.74 21.52 -5.70
N ARG A 269 -25.70 20.88 -4.53
CA ARG A 269 -25.62 21.56 -3.23
C ARG A 269 -24.33 22.36 -3.10
N VAL A 270 -23.18 21.77 -3.42
CA VAL A 270 -21.88 22.44 -3.34
C VAL A 270 -21.85 23.66 -4.26
N LYS A 271 -22.34 23.53 -5.50
CA LYS A 271 -22.47 24.64 -6.45
C LYS A 271 -23.29 25.80 -5.87
N MET A 272 -24.48 25.51 -5.34
CA MET A 272 -25.34 26.53 -4.73
C MET A 272 -24.66 27.22 -3.54
N CYS A 273 -23.97 26.48 -2.68
CA CYS A 273 -23.20 27.08 -1.59
C CYS A 273 -22.10 28.02 -2.09
N TYR A 274 -21.40 27.67 -3.18
CA TYR A 274 -20.41 28.55 -3.80
C TYR A 274 -21.04 29.83 -4.36
N GLU A 275 -22.18 29.74 -5.02
CA GLU A 275 -22.91 30.91 -5.55
C GLU A 275 -23.37 31.85 -4.43
N VAL A 276 -23.94 31.29 -3.34
CA VAL A 276 -24.36 32.06 -2.16
C VAL A 276 -23.18 32.73 -1.47
N LEU A 277 -22.07 32.01 -1.28
CA LEU A 277 -20.87 32.57 -0.65
C LEU A 277 -20.22 33.64 -1.54
N GLY A 278 -20.18 33.44 -2.86
CA GLY A 278 -19.69 34.43 -3.82
C GLY A 278 -20.55 35.70 -3.83
N GLY A 279 -21.86 35.56 -3.66
CA GLY A 279 -22.84 36.65 -3.59
C GLY A 279 -23.11 37.18 -2.18
N ILE A 280 -22.37 36.76 -1.15
CA ILE A 280 -22.78 36.95 0.26
C ILE A 280 -22.93 38.42 0.65
N LYS A 281 -22.13 39.31 0.06
CA LYS A 281 -22.20 40.75 0.32
C LYS A 281 -23.50 41.35 -0.23
N VAL A 282 -23.95 40.91 -1.42
CA VAL A 282 -25.22 41.37 -2.01
C VAL A 282 -26.38 40.84 -1.19
N LEU A 283 -26.36 39.54 -0.85
CA LEU A 283 -27.41 38.90 -0.04
C LEU A 283 -27.56 39.49 1.37
N LYS A 284 -26.48 40.01 1.97
CA LYS A 284 -26.51 40.62 3.31
C LYS A 284 -26.85 42.12 3.32
N LEU A 285 -26.69 42.81 2.18
CA LEU A 285 -26.92 44.25 2.06
C LEU A 285 -28.29 44.58 1.43
N GLN A 286 -29.04 43.58 1.01
CA GLN A 286 -30.49 43.66 0.78
C GLN A 286 -31.22 43.40 2.10
#